data_AF-A0A4Q9FJN6-F1
#
_entry.id   AF-A0A4Q9FJN6-F1
#
_cell.length_a   1.000
_cell.length_b   1.000
_cell.length_c   1.000
_cell.angle_alpha   90.00
_cell.angle_beta   90.00
_cell.angle_gamma   90.00
#
_symmetry.space_group_name_H-M   'P 1'
#
loop_
_entity.id
_entity.type
_entity.pdbx_description
1 polymer ?
#
loop_
_entity_poly.entity_id
_entity_poly.type
_entity_poly.pdbx_seq_one_letter_code
_entity_poly.pdbx_strand_id
1 'polypeptide(L)'
;MKKLFVLAVALLGFTFTSNAQEIADNAIGLRLGDSDGFGAEISYQRALSENNRLELDLGLRSGNNFDGFKLAGLYQWVWLLDGNFNWYAGVGGGLASYSFDRVPQGFDDGDTFVFAAGNIGIEYNFDIPLQLSLDFRPEIGFGNDVFDNDDLDFDIALGIRYQF
;
A
#
# COMPACT_ATOMS: atom_id res chain seq x y z
N MET A 1 -1.68 10.99 33.51
CA MET A 1 -0.28 11.47 33.54
C MET A 1 0.73 10.43 33.05
N LYS A 2 0.75 9.19 33.57
CA LYS A 2 1.68 8.14 33.10
C LYS A 2 1.58 7.82 31.60
N LYS A 3 0.36 7.77 31.03
CA LYS A 3 0.13 7.55 29.59
C LYS A 3 0.67 8.68 28.71
N LEU A 4 0.54 9.93 29.16
CA LEU A 4 1.06 11.11 28.45
C LEU A 4 2.59 11.17 28.49
N PHE A 5 3.18 10.73 29.61
CA PHE A 5 4.62 10.62 29.76
C PHE A 5 5.21 9.52 28.87
N VAL A 6 4.58 8.33 28.81
CA VAL A 6 4.99 7.25 27.89
C VAL A 6 4.84 7.69 26.44
N LEU A 7 3.76 8.39 26.08
CA LEU A 7 3.58 8.96 24.75
C LEU A 7 4.65 10.01 24.43
N ALA A 8 4.98 10.89 25.37
CA ALA A 8 6.02 11.89 25.19
C ALA A 8 7.42 11.27 25.07
N VAL A 9 7.73 10.24 25.85
CA VAL A 9 8.99 9.48 25.76
C VAL A 9 9.06 8.70 24.45
N ALA A 10 7.95 8.11 24.00
CA ALA A 10 7.87 7.47 22.68
C ALA A 10 8.12 8.49 21.57
N LEU A 11 7.43 9.65 21.60
CA LEU A 11 7.59 10.73 20.63
C LEU A 11 9.01 11.31 20.62
N LEU A 12 9.66 11.46 21.78
CA LEU A 12 11.04 11.96 21.90
C LEU A 12 12.09 10.90 21.53
N GLY A 13 11.77 9.61 21.64
CA GLY A 13 12.65 8.51 21.21
C GLY A 13 12.89 8.48 19.70
N PHE A 14 11.98 9.07 18.90
CA PHE A 14 12.09 9.15 17.45
C PHE A 14 12.89 10.35 16.93
N THR A 15 13.28 11.32 17.79
CA THR A 15 13.80 12.62 17.30
C THR A 15 15.31 12.70 17.06
N PHE A 16 16.07 11.61 17.15
CA PHE A 16 17.55 11.69 17.12
C PHE A 16 18.32 10.71 16.23
N THR A 17 17.70 10.09 15.23
CA THR A 17 18.43 9.26 14.26
C THR A 17 18.59 10.00 12.94
N SER A 18 19.59 10.89 12.87
CA SER A 18 20.17 11.34 11.60
C SER A 18 21.03 10.22 11.01
N ASN A 19 20.40 9.12 10.63
CA ASN A 19 21.04 8.16 9.75
C ASN A 19 20.72 8.59 8.32
N ALA A 20 21.74 8.68 7.48
CA ALA A 20 21.54 8.82 6.04
C ALA A 20 20.89 7.53 5.55
N GLN A 21 19.56 7.53 5.55
CA GLN A 21 18.74 6.51 4.94
C GLN A 21 18.91 6.61 3.43
N GLU A 22 19.33 5.53 2.81
CA GLU A 22 19.40 5.45 1.36
C GLU A 22 18.14 4.72 0.89
N ILE A 23 17.22 5.49 0.30
CA ILE A 23 16.12 4.91 -0.48
C ILE A 23 16.56 4.84 -1.94
N ALA A 24 16.28 3.71 -2.58
CA ALA A 24 16.57 3.56 -4.01
C ALA A 24 15.76 4.57 -4.83
N ASP A 25 16.36 5.09 -5.91
CA ASP A 25 15.68 6.00 -6.83
C ASP A 25 14.40 5.37 -7.39
N ASN A 26 14.47 4.09 -7.75
CA ASN A 26 13.33 3.31 -8.21
C ASN A 26 13.35 1.92 -7.59
N ALA A 27 12.16 1.38 -7.36
CA ALA A 27 11.99 -0.04 -7.11
C ALA A 27 10.76 -0.57 -7.85
N ILE A 28 10.83 -1.78 -8.39
CA ILE A 28 9.67 -2.43 -9.03
C ILE A 28 9.58 -3.89 -8.61
N GLY A 29 8.36 -4.37 -8.41
CA GLY A 29 8.14 -5.78 -8.17
C GLY A 29 6.70 -6.10 -7.84
N LEU A 30 6.51 -7.00 -6.89
CA LEU A 30 5.20 -7.52 -6.53
C LEU A 30 4.88 -7.19 -5.08
N ARG A 31 3.63 -6.82 -4.83
CA ARG A 31 3.01 -6.72 -3.50
C ARG A 31 1.94 -7.81 -3.41
N LEU A 32 2.13 -8.76 -2.51
CA LEU A 32 1.33 -9.98 -2.39
C LEU A 32 0.50 -9.88 -1.11
N GLY A 33 -0.74 -9.40 -1.26
CA GLY A 33 -1.68 -9.18 -0.17
C GLY A 33 -2.80 -10.22 -0.11
N ASP A 34 -3.46 -10.25 1.04
CA ASP A 34 -4.69 -11.00 1.29
C ASP A 34 -5.80 -10.01 1.61
N SER A 35 -6.13 -9.19 0.61
CA SER A 35 -7.33 -8.36 0.63
C SER A 35 -8.39 -9.03 -0.23
N ASP A 36 -9.60 -9.13 0.30
CA ASP A 36 -10.81 -9.71 -0.31
C ASP A 36 -11.07 -9.31 -1.78
N GLY A 37 -10.36 -8.31 -2.33
CA GLY A 37 -10.51 -7.81 -3.69
C GLY A 37 -9.39 -8.09 -4.71
N PHE A 38 -8.08 -8.04 -4.38
CA PHE A 38 -7.07 -7.85 -5.45
C PHE A 38 -5.76 -8.65 -5.41
N GLY A 39 -5.51 -9.49 -4.40
CA GLY A 39 -4.42 -10.47 -4.44
C GLY A 39 -3.02 -9.87 -4.75
N ALA A 40 -2.37 -10.35 -5.82
CA ALA A 40 -1.04 -9.90 -6.22
C ALA A 40 -1.09 -8.62 -7.08
N GLU A 41 -0.32 -7.61 -6.68
CA GLU A 41 -0.23 -6.32 -7.34
C GLU A 41 1.17 -6.10 -7.91
N ILE A 42 1.26 -5.45 -9.08
CA ILE A 42 2.51 -4.90 -9.59
C ILE A 42 2.74 -3.58 -8.88
N SER A 43 3.85 -3.46 -8.16
CA SER A 43 4.19 -2.30 -7.34
C SER A 43 5.43 -1.59 -7.86
N TYR A 44 5.34 -0.27 -8.06
CA TYR A 44 6.44 0.59 -8.47
C TYR A 44 6.62 1.73 -7.47
N GLN A 45 7.86 1.93 -7.04
CA GLN A 45 8.25 3.01 -6.14
C GLN A 45 9.22 3.97 -6.83
N ARG A 46 9.05 5.26 -6.57
CA ARG A 46 9.92 6.33 -7.05
C ARG A 46 10.29 7.27 -5.91
N ALA A 47 11.57 7.39 -5.61
CA ALA A 47 12.06 8.38 -4.67
C ALA A 47 11.72 9.81 -5.16
N LEU A 48 11.23 10.62 -4.24
CA LEU A 48 10.91 12.04 -4.48
C LEU A 48 11.90 12.97 -3.77
N SER A 49 12.51 12.49 -2.69
CA SER A 49 13.48 13.20 -1.84
C SER A 49 14.24 12.16 -0.98
N GLU A 50 15.08 12.61 -0.06
CA GLU A 50 15.86 11.73 0.83
C GLU A 50 15.00 10.81 1.72
N ASN A 51 13.77 11.21 2.05
CA ASN A 51 12.92 10.46 2.97
C ASN A 51 11.47 10.29 2.52
N ASN A 52 11.16 10.57 1.26
CA ASN A 52 9.82 10.40 0.74
C ASN A 52 9.83 9.77 -0.65
N ARG A 53 8.83 8.94 -0.92
CA ARG A 53 8.62 8.30 -2.20
C ARG A 53 7.16 8.24 -2.60
N LEU A 54 6.92 8.07 -3.89
CA LEU A 54 5.63 7.68 -4.45
C LEU A 54 5.64 6.17 -4.66
N GLU A 55 4.57 5.48 -4.24
CA GLU A 55 4.27 4.09 -4.61
C GLU A 55 3.03 4.05 -5.49
N LEU A 56 3.10 3.30 -6.59
CA LEU A 56 2.01 3.06 -7.53
C LEU A 56 1.79 1.56 -7.63
N ASP A 57 0.58 1.11 -7.39
CA ASP A 57 0.22 -0.31 -7.45
C ASP A 57 -0.88 -0.56 -8.48
N LEU A 58 -0.69 -1.60 -9.29
CA LEU A 58 -1.66 -2.12 -10.23
C LEU A 58 -2.04 -3.55 -9.85
N GLY A 59 -3.24 -3.71 -9.30
CA GLY A 59 -3.88 -5.00 -9.09
C GLY A 59 -4.69 -5.40 -10.32
N LEU A 60 -4.50 -6.62 -10.80
CA LEU A 60 -5.28 -7.22 -11.88
C LEU A 60 -5.93 -8.50 -11.38
N ARG A 61 -7.25 -8.62 -11.53
CA ARG A 61 -7.98 -9.83 -11.18
C ARG A 61 -8.75 -10.33 -12.39
N SER A 62 -8.61 -11.62 -12.65
CA SER A 62 -9.41 -12.33 -13.64
C SER A 62 -9.91 -13.63 -13.03
N GLY A 63 -11.21 -13.86 -13.14
CA GLY A 63 -11.89 -15.02 -12.59
C GLY A 63 -12.93 -15.56 -13.58
N ASN A 64 -13.49 -16.74 -13.29
CA ASN A 64 -14.40 -17.42 -14.22
C ASN A 64 -15.70 -16.66 -14.52
N ASN A 65 -16.06 -15.63 -13.75
CA ASN A 65 -17.27 -14.83 -13.92
C ASN A 65 -17.05 -13.33 -13.58
N PHE A 66 -15.81 -12.86 -13.42
CA PHE A 66 -15.55 -11.45 -13.17
C PHE A 66 -14.11 -11.09 -13.54
N ASP A 67 -13.95 -9.88 -14.05
CA ASP A 67 -12.67 -9.24 -14.28
C ASP A 67 -12.64 -7.91 -13.51
N GLY A 68 -11.47 -7.47 -13.11
CA GLY A 68 -11.33 -6.20 -12.43
C GLY A 68 -9.90 -5.71 -12.37
N PHE A 69 -9.76 -4.41 -12.17
CA PHE A 69 -8.47 -3.79 -11.92
C PHE A 69 -8.56 -2.81 -10.75
N LYS A 70 -7.44 -2.61 -10.09
CA LYS A 70 -7.26 -1.61 -9.04
C LYS A 70 -5.98 -0.85 -9.29
N LEU A 71 -6.07 0.47 -9.20
CA LEU A 71 -4.95 1.38 -9.27
C LEU A 71 -4.86 2.12 -7.94
N ALA A 72 -3.73 2.01 -7.25
CA ALA A 72 -3.44 2.75 -6.04
C ALA A 72 -2.24 3.68 -6.25
N GLY A 73 -2.29 4.87 -5.65
CA GLY A 73 -1.17 5.78 -5.55
C GLY A 73 -1.00 6.26 -4.12
N LEU A 74 0.20 6.12 -3.57
CA LEU A 74 0.52 6.42 -2.18
C LEU A 74 1.75 7.30 -2.08
N TYR A 75 1.66 8.37 -1.29
CA TYR A 75 2.82 9.11 -0.84
C TYR A 75 3.29 8.52 0.49
N GLN A 76 4.56 8.14 0.57
CA GLN A 76 5.14 7.49 1.74
C GLN A 76 6.31 8.31 2.30
N TRP A 77 6.30 8.48 3.62
CA TRP A 77 7.44 8.91 4.42
C TRP A 77 8.19 7.66 4.90
N VAL A 78 9.51 7.66 4.76
CA VAL A 78 10.39 6.55 5.11
C VAL A 78 11.37 7.00 6.18
N TRP A 79 11.65 6.12 7.15
CA TRP A 79 12.57 6.38 8.25
C TRP A 79 13.43 5.15 8.54
N LEU A 80 14.71 5.35 8.82
CA LEU A 80 15.57 4.24 9.25
C LEU A 80 15.18 3.73 10.65
N LEU A 81 15.02 2.41 10.78
CA LEU A 81 14.96 1.70 12.07
C LEU A 81 16.37 1.33 12.55
N ASP A 82 17.06 0.47 11.80
CA ASP A 82 18.39 -0.04 12.15
C ASP A 82 19.06 -0.67 10.93
N GLY A 83 20.34 -0.37 10.69
CA GLY A 83 21.10 -0.92 9.55
C GLY A 83 20.43 -0.65 8.20
N ASN A 84 19.93 -1.72 7.55
CA ASN A 84 19.19 -1.64 6.29
C ASN A 84 17.66 -1.82 6.45
N PHE A 85 17.16 -1.83 7.70
CA PHE A 85 15.73 -1.84 8.00
C PHE A 85 15.17 -0.43 8.04
N ASN A 86 14.15 -0.15 7.24
CA ASN A 86 13.33 1.05 7.34
C ASN A 86 11.92 0.72 7.83
N TRP A 87 11.25 1.72 8.38
CA TRP A 87 9.80 1.74 8.49
C TRP A 87 9.24 2.90 7.68
N TYR A 88 7.99 2.77 7.25
CA TYR A 88 7.33 3.81 6.49
C TYR A 88 5.87 3.94 6.90
N ALA A 89 5.35 5.13 6.67
CA ALA A 89 3.93 5.42 6.75
C ALA A 89 3.55 6.24 5.51
N GLY A 90 2.32 6.10 5.06
CA GLY A 90 1.87 6.77 3.85
C GLY A 90 0.37 6.97 3.81
N VAL A 91 -0.04 7.83 2.90
CA VAL A 91 -1.44 8.11 2.59
C VAL A 91 -1.61 8.27 1.09
N GLY A 92 -2.80 8.00 0.62
CA GLY A 92 -3.16 8.19 -0.77
C GLY A 92 -4.53 7.64 -1.06
N GLY A 93 -4.69 7.02 -2.22
CA GLY A 93 -5.96 6.51 -2.66
C GLY A 93 -5.87 6.01 -4.09
N GLY A 94 -7.02 5.74 -4.68
CA GLY A 94 -7.06 5.13 -5.98
C GLY A 94 -8.46 4.95 -6.52
N LEU A 95 -8.53 4.14 -7.57
CA LEU A 95 -9.78 3.70 -8.16
C LEU A 95 -9.71 2.22 -8.46
N ALA A 96 -10.84 1.56 -8.34
CA ALA A 96 -11.01 0.16 -8.66
C ALA A 96 -12.26 -0.03 -9.51
N SER A 97 -12.22 -1.03 -10.37
CA SER A 97 -13.34 -1.40 -11.21
C SER A 97 -13.49 -2.91 -11.23
N TYR A 98 -14.74 -3.35 -11.18
CA TYR A 98 -15.14 -4.74 -11.36
C TYR A 98 -16.18 -4.83 -12.47
N SER A 99 -16.11 -5.89 -13.27
CA SER A 99 -17.16 -6.29 -14.22
C SER A 99 -17.52 -7.75 -14.00
N PHE A 100 -18.81 -8.06 -13.97
CA PHE A 100 -19.32 -9.42 -13.77
C PHE A 100 -19.87 -10.00 -15.07
N ASP A 101 -19.50 -11.24 -15.37
CA ASP A 101 -20.06 -11.97 -16.51
C ASP A 101 -21.40 -12.62 -16.12
N ARG A 102 -22.37 -12.57 -17.05
CA ARG A 102 -23.69 -13.25 -16.96
C ARG A 102 -24.66 -12.65 -15.95
N VAL A 103 -24.75 -11.32 -15.89
CA VAL A 103 -25.72 -10.63 -15.04
C VAL A 103 -27.14 -10.71 -15.66
N PRO A 104 -28.20 -11.03 -14.89
CA PRO A 104 -29.57 -11.05 -15.41
C PRO A 104 -29.99 -9.70 -16.01
N GLN A 105 -30.83 -9.73 -17.04
CA GLN A 105 -31.30 -8.54 -17.74
C GLN A 105 -31.95 -7.54 -16.76
N GLY A 106 -31.38 -6.34 -16.62
CA GLY A 106 -31.88 -5.28 -15.74
C GLY A 106 -31.09 -5.03 -14.45
N PHE A 107 -29.94 -5.70 -14.27
CA PHE A 107 -28.99 -5.44 -13.18
C PHE A 107 -27.67 -4.88 -13.76
N ASP A 108 -27.01 -4.02 -13.00
CA ASP A 108 -25.73 -3.42 -13.38
C ASP A 108 -24.63 -4.49 -13.45
N ASP A 109 -23.83 -4.44 -14.53
CA ASP A 109 -22.84 -5.45 -14.89
C ASP A 109 -21.41 -5.10 -14.45
N GLY A 110 -21.23 -3.98 -13.77
CA GLY A 110 -19.98 -3.57 -13.18
C GLY A 110 -20.10 -2.32 -12.33
N ASP A 111 -19.04 -2.04 -11.58
CA ASP A 111 -18.93 -0.84 -10.78
C ASP A 111 -17.51 -0.25 -10.89
N THR A 112 -17.41 1.07 -10.72
CA THR A 112 -16.14 1.78 -10.62
C THR A 112 -16.23 2.75 -9.47
N PHE A 113 -15.33 2.60 -8.51
CA PHE A 113 -15.33 3.38 -7.29
C PHE A 113 -13.95 3.94 -7.03
N VAL A 114 -13.91 4.98 -6.21
CA VAL A 114 -12.68 5.58 -5.69
C VAL A 114 -12.53 5.20 -4.23
N PHE A 115 -11.30 5.17 -3.74
CA PHE A 115 -11.00 4.89 -2.35
C PHE A 115 -9.90 5.80 -1.82
N ALA A 116 -9.90 6.01 -0.51
CA ALA A 116 -8.78 6.59 0.22
C ALA A 116 -8.02 5.48 0.93
N ALA A 117 -6.70 5.59 1.02
CA ALA A 117 -5.85 4.57 1.61
C ALA A 117 -4.84 5.18 2.60
N GLY A 118 -4.66 4.50 3.73
CA GLY A 118 -3.49 4.66 4.59
C GLY A 118 -2.52 3.52 4.35
N ASN A 119 -1.27 3.69 4.76
CA ASN A 119 -0.27 2.62 4.65
C ASN A 119 0.75 2.73 5.77
N ILE A 120 1.15 1.60 6.34
CA ILE A 120 2.22 1.50 7.32
C ILE A 120 2.96 0.19 7.11
N GLY A 121 4.28 0.21 7.13
CA GLY A 121 5.05 -0.99 6.89
C GLY A 121 6.48 -0.89 7.35
N ILE A 122 7.17 -2.02 7.22
CA ILE A 122 8.60 -2.16 7.40
C ILE A 122 9.20 -2.76 6.13
N GLU A 123 10.45 -2.41 5.86
CA GLU A 123 11.19 -2.93 4.74
C GLU A 123 12.64 -3.22 5.11
N TYR A 124 13.24 -4.15 4.39
CA TYR A 124 14.66 -4.45 4.46
C TYR A 124 15.27 -4.35 3.07
N ASN A 125 16.29 -3.50 2.95
CA ASN A 125 17.10 -3.38 1.74
C ASN A 125 18.32 -4.31 1.85
N PHE A 126 18.49 -5.21 0.89
CA PHE A 126 19.66 -6.09 0.89
C PHE A 126 20.89 -5.37 0.32
N ASP A 127 22.07 -5.94 0.53
CA ASP A 127 23.31 -5.46 -0.12
C ASP A 127 23.35 -5.78 -1.64
N ILE A 128 22.35 -6.54 -2.11
CA ILE A 128 22.01 -6.72 -3.52
C ILE A 128 20.78 -5.83 -3.85
N PRO A 129 20.49 -5.51 -5.13
CA PRO A 129 19.36 -4.64 -5.52
C PRO A 129 17.98 -5.30 -5.31
N LEU A 130 17.69 -5.73 -4.09
CA LEU A 130 16.48 -6.43 -3.67
C LEU A 130 15.98 -5.77 -2.39
N GLN A 131 14.68 -5.54 -2.33
CA GLN A 131 13.96 -5.09 -1.15
C GLN A 131 12.86 -6.09 -0.82
N LEU A 132 12.70 -6.37 0.47
CA LEU A 132 11.51 -7.04 0.99
C LEU A 132 10.74 -6.08 1.90
N SER A 133 9.40 -6.11 1.83
CA SER A 133 8.54 -5.32 2.71
C SER A 133 7.42 -6.15 3.30
N LEU A 134 6.93 -5.71 4.46
CA LEU A 134 5.69 -6.16 5.07
C LEU A 134 4.89 -4.92 5.43
N ASP A 135 3.67 -4.79 4.90
CA ASP A 135 2.83 -3.62 5.13
C ASP A 135 1.39 -3.96 5.44
N PHE A 136 0.76 -3.01 6.12
CA PHE A 136 -0.67 -2.96 6.40
C PHE A 136 -1.25 -1.73 5.70
N ARG A 137 -2.37 -1.91 5.00
CA ARG A 137 -3.02 -0.88 4.19
C ARG A 137 -4.53 -0.86 4.49
N PRO A 138 -4.99 0.06 5.36
CA PRO A 138 -6.41 0.34 5.50
C PRO A 138 -6.92 1.17 4.32
N GLU A 139 -8.06 0.80 3.78
CA GLU A 139 -8.70 1.46 2.64
C GLU A 139 -10.16 1.74 2.94
N ILE A 140 -10.65 2.93 2.59
CA ILE A 140 -12.06 3.28 2.71
C ILE A 140 -12.59 3.50 1.30
N GLY A 141 -13.50 2.63 0.89
CA GLY A 141 -14.21 2.72 -0.38
C GLY A 141 -15.29 3.81 -0.35
N PHE A 142 -15.51 4.45 -1.49
CA PHE A 142 -16.62 5.38 -1.70
C PHE A 142 -17.48 4.92 -2.88
N GLY A 143 -17.70 3.61 -2.96
CA GLY A 143 -18.56 2.98 -3.95
C GLY A 143 -20.02 2.94 -3.52
N ASN A 144 -20.67 1.83 -3.80
CA ASN A 144 -22.09 1.58 -3.61
C ASN A 144 -22.29 0.37 -2.67
N ASP A 145 -23.12 0.56 -1.64
CA ASP A 145 -23.50 -0.50 -0.66
C ASP A 145 -23.87 -1.85 -1.33
N VAL A 146 -24.45 -1.82 -2.54
CA VAL A 146 -24.87 -3.03 -3.28
C VAL A 146 -23.68 -3.90 -3.68
N PHE A 147 -22.51 -3.29 -3.89
CA PHE A 147 -21.27 -3.95 -4.30
C PHE A 147 -20.26 -4.10 -3.14
N ASP A 148 -20.66 -3.80 -1.90
CA ASP A 148 -19.84 -3.94 -0.68
C ASP A 148 -18.47 -3.26 -0.83
N ASN A 149 -18.48 -2.02 -1.34
CA ASN A 149 -17.28 -1.23 -1.64
C ASN A 149 -17.40 0.23 -1.15
N ASP A 150 -18.21 0.44 -0.14
CA ASP A 150 -18.43 1.71 0.57
C ASP A 150 -18.01 1.66 2.05
N ASP A 151 -17.26 0.62 2.43
CA ASP A 151 -16.82 0.38 3.80
C ASP A 151 -15.29 0.37 3.95
N LEU A 152 -14.82 -0.08 5.12
CA LEU A 152 -13.41 -0.05 5.51
C LEU A 152 -12.80 -1.45 5.34
N ASP A 153 -11.87 -1.53 4.41
CA ASP A 153 -11.08 -2.72 4.12
C ASP A 153 -9.69 -2.66 4.73
N PHE A 154 -9.13 -3.84 4.99
CA PHE A 154 -7.79 -4.01 5.50
C PHE A 154 -7.01 -5.00 4.67
N ASP A 155 -5.78 -4.64 4.32
CA ASP A 155 -4.86 -5.52 3.61
C ASP A 155 -3.54 -5.64 4.37
N ILE A 156 -2.99 -6.86 4.42
CA ILE A 156 -1.63 -7.13 4.86
C ILE A 156 -0.91 -7.78 3.69
N ALA A 157 0.22 -7.21 3.28
CA ALA A 157 0.94 -7.68 2.11
C ALA A 157 2.44 -7.85 2.34
N LEU A 158 3.00 -8.84 1.63
CA LEU A 158 4.43 -9.03 1.47
C LEU A 158 4.88 -8.45 0.13
N GLY A 159 5.83 -7.52 0.18
CA GLY A 159 6.44 -6.94 -1.00
C GLY A 159 7.79 -7.56 -1.31
N ILE A 160 8.07 -7.77 -2.60
CA ILE A 160 9.40 -8.10 -3.13
C ILE A 160 9.67 -7.20 -4.33
N ARG A 161 10.73 -6.38 -4.26
CA ARG A 161 11.03 -5.38 -5.30
C ARG A 161 12.52 -5.37 -5.66
N TYR A 162 12.80 -5.18 -6.95
CA TYR A 162 14.13 -4.94 -7.49
C TYR A 162 14.42 -3.43 -7.51
N GLN A 163 15.61 -3.02 -7.07
CA GLN A 163 16.02 -1.62 -6.93
C GLN A 163 16.99 -1.19 -8.03
N PHE A 164 16.81 0.03 -8.59
CA PHE A 164 17.65 0.56 -9.67
C PHE A 164 17.63 2.09 -9.81
#